data_AF-A0A2I0MF67-F1
#
_entry.id   AF-A0A2I0MF67-F1
#
_cell.length_a   1.000
_cell.length_b   1.000
_cell.length_c   1.000
_cell.angle_alpha   90.00
_cell.angle_beta   90.00
_cell.angle_gamma   90.00
#
_symmetry.space_group_name_H-M   'P 1'
#
loop_
_entity.id
_entity.type
_entity.pdbx_description
1 polymer ?
#
loop_
_entity_poly.entity_id
_entity_poly.type
_entity_poly.pdbx_seq_one_letter_code
_entity_poly.pdbx_strand_id
1 'polypeptide(L)'
;RPTRPLVLADKVANRREQAGEATCITEMSVMMACWKQNDFNDAACAEEIRVFYDCVAKAEKERKAQNDDTLSPRGNFTSAKVNKLLRRFPQITRYV
;
A
#
# COMPACT_ATOMS: atom_id res chain seq x y z
N ARG A 1 -1.95 -29.37 -20.35
CA ARG A 1 -0.55 -29.75 -20.01
C ARG A 1 0.09 -28.57 -19.26
N PRO A 2 0.57 -28.73 -18.02
CA PRO A 2 1.21 -27.62 -17.30
C PRO A 2 2.51 -27.19 -18.00
N THR A 3 2.78 -25.88 -17.99
CA THR A 3 3.96 -25.27 -18.65
C THR A 3 5.22 -25.32 -17.77
N ARG A 4 5.08 -25.66 -16.49
CA ARG A 4 6.17 -25.77 -15.51
C ARG A 4 6.08 -27.12 -14.79
N PRO A 5 7.23 -27.65 -14.35
CA PRO A 5 7.24 -28.89 -13.56
C PRO A 5 6.53 -28.68 -12.22
N LEU A 6 5.82 -29.71 -11.76
CA LEU A 6 5.07 -29.71 -10.49
C LEU A 6 6.00 -30.00 -9.31
N VAL A 7 7.01 -29.15 -9.13
CA VAL A 7 7.98 -29.22 -8.04
C VAL A 7 8.01 -27.90 -7.28
N LEU A 8 8.20 -27.97 -5.96
CA LEU A 8 8.36 -26.78 -5.12
C LEU A 8 9.68 -26.09 -5.45
N ALA A 9 9.66 -24.76 -5.46
CA ALA A 9 10.85 -23.93 -5.63
C ALA A 9 11.41 -23.49 -4.27
N ASP A 10 12.73 -23.27 -4.19
CA ASP A 10 13.41 -22.82 -2.97
C ASP A 10 13.26 -21.31 -2.69
N LYS A 11 12.27 -20.67 -3.32
CA LYS A 11 11.97 -19.26 -3.13
C LYS A 11 10.48 -18.96 -3.32
N VAL A 12 9.99 -18.01 -2.54
CA VAL A 12 8.70 -17.35 -2.71
C VAL A 12 8.89 -15.98 -3.36
N ALA A 13 7.88 -15.56 -4.12
CA ALA A 13 7.86 -14.23 -4.71
C ALA A 13 7.79 -13.16 -3.61
N ASN A 14 8.35 -11.98 -3.88
CA ASN A 14 8.16 -10.83 -3.01
C ASN A 14 6.69 -10.43 -3.02
N ARG A 15 6.22 -9.96 -1.86
CA ARG A 15 4.90 -9.33 -1.77
C ARG A 15 4.89 -8.14 -2.72
N ARG A 16 3.88 -8.08 -3.59
CA ARG A 16 3.66 -6.93 -4.45
C ARG A 16 3.27 -5.75 -3.55
N GLU A 17 3.99 -4.64 -3.67
CA GLU A 17 3.57 -3.38 -3.05
C GLU A 17 2.22 -2.97 -3.66
N GLN A 18 1.29 -2.57 -2.80
CA GLN A 18 0.02 -2.05 -3.28
C GLN A 18 0.30 -0.73 -4.01
N ALA A 19 -0.25 -0.60 -5.21
CA ALA A 19 -0.18 0.67 -5.91
C ALA A 19 -0.88 1.73 -5.05
N GLY A 20 -0.27 2.92 -4.95
CA GLY A 20 -0.86 4.02 -4.19
C GLY A 20 -2.23 4.39 -4.78
N GLU A 21 -3.23 4.46 -3.92
CA GLU A 21 -4.55 5.00 -4.26
C GLU A 21 -4.58 6.49 -3.89
N ALA A 22 -5.33 7.28 -4.66
CA ALA A 22 -5.53 8.68 -4.31
C ALA A 22 -6.40 8.78 -3.05
N THR A 23 -5.81 9.26 -1.96
CA THR A 23 -6.51 9.51 -0.69
C THR A 23 -7.19 10.88 -0.71
N CYS A 24 -8.23 11.08 0.12
CA CYS A 24 -8.94 12.36 0.29
C CYS A 24 -9.76 12.85 -0.93
N ILE A 25 -10.21 11.94 -1.80
CA ILE A 25 -11.02 12.28 -2.99
C ILE A 25 -12.36 12.90 -2.59
N THR A 26 -12.97 12.42 -1.51
CA THR A 26 -14.26 12.89 -1.01
C THR A 26 -14.20 14.36 -0.59
N GLU A 27 -13.21 14.72 0.21
CA GLU A 27 -13.00 16.08 0.72
C GLU A 27 -12.61 17.02 -0.42
N MET A 28 -11.78 16.54 -1.35
CA MET A 28 -11.44 17.28 -2.56
C MET A 28 -12.69 17.59 -3.39
N SER A 29 -13.61 16.62 -3.55
CA SER A 29 -14.84 16.84 -4.32
C SER A 29 -15.77 17.89 -3.71
N VAL A 30 -15.86 17.94 -2.37
CA VAL A 30 -16.66 18.94 -1.65
C VAL A 30 -16.03 20.33 -1.75
N MET A 31 -14.72 20.45 -1.58
CA MET A 31 -13.99 21.71 -1.76
C MET A 31 -14.17 22.27 -3.18
N MET A 32 -14.05 21.41 -4.20
CA MET A 32 -14.25 21.80 -5.60
C MET A 32 -15.70 22.23 -5.88
N ALA A 33 -16.67 21.59 -5.23
CA ALA A 33 -18.08 22.00 -5.32
C ALA A 33 -18.31 23.38 -4.70
N CYS A 34 -17.71 23.66 -3.53
CA CYS A 34 -17.79 24.97 -2.91
C CYS A 34 -17.13 26.05 -3.79
N TRP A 35 -15.92 25.79 -4.29
CA TRP A 35 -15.25 26.73 -5.19
C TRP A 35 -16.08 27.04 -6.43
N LYS A 36 -16.70 26.03 -7.05
CA LYS A 36 -17.56 26.25 -8.22
C LYS A 36 -18.76 27.15 -7.92
N GLN A 37 -19.29 27.13 -6.70
CA GLN A 37 -20.43 27.97 -6.29
C GLN A 37 -20.04 29.38 -5.89
N ASN A 38 -18.78 29.58 -5.46
CA ASN A 38 -18.29 30.83 -4.88
C ASN A 38 -17.16 31.46 -5.71
N ASP A 39 -17.13 31.22 -7.02
CA ASP A 39 -16.12 31.75 -7.95
C ASP A 39 -14.67 31.52 -7.48
N PHE A 40 -14.40 30.34 -6.93
CA PHE A 40 -13.10 29.91 -6.43
C PHE A 40 -12.55 30.81 -5.31
N ASN A 41 -13.44 31.42 -4.51
CA ASN A 41 -13.05 32.21 -3.35
C ASN A 41 -12.72 31.33 -2.14
N ASP A 42 -11.45 31.31 -1.73
CA ASP A 42 -10.97 30.54 -0.58
C ASP A 42 -11.59 30.99 0.75
N ALA A 43 -11.88 32.28 0.92
CA ALA A 43 -12.49 32.77 2.16
C ALA A 43 -13.93 32.26 2.33
N ALA A 44 -14.65 32.08 1.22
CA ALA A 44 -16.01 31.53 1.23
C ALA A 44 -16.02 30.01 1.49
N CYS A 45 -14.93 29.32 1.12
CA CYS A 45 -14.78 27.85 1.25
C CYS A 45 -13.78 27.43 2.33
N ALA A 46 -13.52 28.29 3.32
CA ALA A 46 -12.47 28.09 4.30
C ALA A 46 -12.66 26.79 5.12
N GLU A 47 -13.91 26.41 5.37
CA GLU A 47 -14.25 25.18 6.09
C GLU A 47 -13.94 23.93 5.27
N GLU A 48 -14.37 23.89 4.01
CA GLU A 48 -14.12 22.78 3.09
C GLU A 48 -12.62 22.60 2.83
N ILE A 49 -11.89 23.71 2.70
CA ILE A 49 -10.43 23.73 2.55
C ILE A 49 -9.77 23.15 3.81
N ARG A 50 -10.21 23.56 5.01
CA ARG A 50 -9.68 23.03 6.28
C ARG A 50 -9.88 21.52 6.38
N VAL A 51 -11.08 21.04 6.07
CA VAL A 51 -11.41 19.61 6.10
C VAL A 51 -10.54 18.81 5.12
N PHE A 52 -10.31 19.34 3.91
CA PHE A 52 -9.41 18.71 2.94
C PHE A 52 -7.97 18.61 3.47
N TYR A 53 -7.42 19.71 4.00
CA TYR A 53 -6.06 19.69 4.53
C TYR A 53 -5.91 18.79 5.77
N ASP A 54 -6.94 18.69 6.61
CA ASP A 54 -6.95 17.77 7.75
C ASP A 54 -6.89 16.30 7.27
N CYS A 55 -7.60 15.97 6.18
CA CYS A 55 -7.48 14.65 5.56
C CYS A 55 -6.06 14.41 5.02
N VAL A 56 -5.50 15.37 4.28
CA VAL A 56 -4.13 15.24 3.73
C VAL A 56 -3.10 15.05 4.84
N ALA A 57 -3.21 15.81 5.94
CA ALA A 57 -2.31 15.69 7.08
C ALA A 57 -2.39 14.31 7.76
N LYS A 58 -3.59 13.71 7.83
CA LYS A 58 -3.77 12.34 8.35
C LYS A 58 -3.19 11.31 7.38
N ALA A 59 -3.52 11.40 6.09
CA ALA A 59 -3.02 10.49 5.06
C ALA A 59 -1.48 10.50 4.96
N GLU A 60 -0.85 11.67 5.08
CA GLU A 60 0.61 11.81 5.12
C GLU A 60 1.23 11.14 6.35
N LYS A 61 0.59 11.25 7.52
CA LYS A 61 1.04 10.56 8.75
C LYS A 61 0.91 9.05 8.61
N GLU A 62 -0.20 8.56 8.07
CA GLU A 62 -0.43 7.13 7.85
C GLU A 62 0.55 6.54 6.83
N ARG A 63 0.84 7.26 5.73
CA ARG A 63 1.82 6.82 4.74
C ARG A 63 3.22 6.69 5.34
N LYS A 64 3.63 7.65 6.19
CA LYS A 64 4.91 7.58 6.90
C LYS A 64 4.95 6.40 7.88
N ALA A 65 3.87 6.16 8.62
CA ALA A 65 3.78 5.02 9.53
C ALA A 65 3.82 3.66 8.80
N GLN A 66 3.18 3.54 7.63
CA GLN A 66 3.22 2.32 6.81
C GLN A 66 4.61 2.03 6.23
N ASN A 67 5.37 3.07 5.87
CA ASN A 67 6.74 2.90 5.37
C ASN A 67 7.71 2.45 6.47
N ASP A 68 7.50 2.87 7.71
CA ASP A 68 8.34 2.49 8.85
C ASP A 68 7.97 1.08 9.39
N ASP A 69 6.75 0.62 9.10
CA ASP A 69 6.25 -0.69 9.48
C ASP A 69 6.85 -1.81 8.60
N THR A 70 8.14 -2.06 8.80
CA THR A 70 8.85 -3.26 8.33
C THR A 70 8.36 -4.53 9.07
N LEU A 71 7.43 -4.37 10.01
CA LEU A 71 6.90 -5.38 10.93
C LEU A 71 5.44 -5.67 10.60
N SER A 72 5.20 -6.30 9.45
CA SER A 72 3.88 -6.77 9.03
C SER A 72 2.99 -7.22 10.21
N PRO A 73 1.97 -6.44 10.63
CA PRO A 73 1.24 -6.70 11.87
C PRO A 73 0.22 -7.83 11.76
N ARG A 74 0.08 -8.44 10.56
CA ARG A 74 -1.09 -9.25 10.19
C ARG A 74 -0.75 -10.63 9.63
N GLY A 75 0.28 -11.28 10.18
CA GLY A 75 0.27 -12.74 10.32
C GLY A 75 1.14 -13.59 9.40
N ASN A 76 1.96 -13.01 8.51
CA ASN A 76 2.88 -13.78 7.66
C ASN A 76 4.33 -13.27 7.72
N PHE A 77 5.30 -14.18 7.64
CA PHE A 77 6.72 -13.82 7.51
C PHE A 77 6.97 -13.05 6.21
N THR A 78 7.94 -12.12 6.23
CA THR A 78 8.39 -11.45 5.01
C THR A 78 9.02 -12.47 4.05
N SER A 79 8.88 -12.24 2.75
CA SER A 79 9.47 -13.10 1.71
C SER A 79 10.98 -13.28 1.92
N ALA A 80 11.67 -12.25 2.42
CA ALA A 80 13.08 -12.31 2.78
C ALA A 80 13.37 -13.35 3.89
N LYS A 81 12.57 -13.37 4.97
CA LYS A 81 12.72 -14.35 6.07
C LYS A 81 12.42 -15.77 5.58
N VAL A 82 11.36 -15.94 4.79
CA VAL A 82 10.99 -17.25 4.20
C VAL A 82 12.08 -17.74 3.24
N ASN A 83 12.56 -16.88 2.33
CA ASN A 83 13.61 -17.23 1.37
C ASN A 83 14.94 -17.56 2.06
N LYS A 84 15.26 -16.93 3.20
CA LYS A 84 16.43 -17.31 4.01
C LYS A 84 16.30 -18.72 4.59
N LEU A 85 15.10 -19.11 5.00
CA LEU A 85 14.83 -20.45 5.51
C LEU A 85 14.85 -21.51 4.40
N LEU A 86 14.18 -21.25 3.28
CA LEU A 86 14.13 -22.16 2.12
C LEU A 86 15.53 -22.40 1.53
N ARG A 87 16.42 -21.40 1.55
CA ARG A 87 17.83 -21.60 1.15
C ARG A 87 18.64 -22.51 2.08
N ARG A 88 18.27 -22.59 3.36
CA ARG A 88 18.94 -23.49 4.33
C ARG A 88 18.45 -24.93 4.19
N PHE A 89 17.19 -25.10 3.83
CA PHE A 89 16.54 -26.40 3.65
C PHE A 89 15.90 -26.47 2.26
N PRO A 90 16.71 -26.56 1.19
CA PRO A 90 16.19 -26.61 -0.17
C PRO A 90 15.43 -27.92 -0.42
N GLN A 91 14.49 -27.87 -1.36
CA GLN A 91 13.77 -29.04 -1.83
C GLN A 91 14.78 -30.01 -2.46
N ILE A 92 15.06 -31.13 -1.80
CA ILE A 92 15.93 -32.17 -2.33
C ILE A 92 15.19 -32.89 -3.45
N THR A 93 15.23 -32.35 -4.66
CA THR A 93 14.77 -33.06 -5.86
C THR A 93 15.88 -33.98 -6.32
N ARG A 94 16.12 -35.08 -5.60
CA ARG A 94 16.79 -36.25 -6.20
C ARG A 94 15.77 -36.92 -7.12
N TYR A 95 15.64 -36.39 -8.33
CA TYR A 95 15.17 -37.20 -9.44
C TYR A 95 16.43 -37.83 -10.06
N VAL A 96 16.64 -39.12 -9.76
CA VAL A 96 17.38 -40.03 -10.65
C VAL A 96 16.51 -40.25 -11.88
#